data_AF-A0A8B7Y4R9-F1
#
_entry.id   AF-A0A8B7Y4R9-F1
#
_cell.length_a   1.000
_cell.length_b   1.000
_cell.length_c   1.000
_cell.angle_alpha   90.00
_cell.angle_beta   90.00
_cell.angle_gamma   90.00
#
_symmetry.space_group_name_H-M   'P 1'
#
loop_
_entity.id
_entity.type
_entity.pdbx_description
1 polymer ?
#
loop_
_entity_poly.entity_id
_entity_poly.type
_entity_poly.pdbx_seq_one_letter_code
_entity_poly.pdbx_strand_id
1 'polypeptide(L)'
;MAATVLKTLFLFLMLLSTVKSNWDGDNSDPTLANLGFYVHNMTCKDDTTICQHCAHLDLVGRPFILTTEYTSGPYKFKYYFEDGMQDWNIYFAQEDQSQEYRWCEDIYDILDISTTVRVALCVENTFSDISVPDNCPKPVALVSYDYHPSDGQVRGQQMLYCLS
;
A
#
# COMPACT_ATOMS: atom_id res chain seq x y z
N MET A 1 2.00 -40.69 -33.95
CA MET A 1 0.71 -39.96 -33.86
C MET A 1 0.28 -39.68 -32.42
N ALA A 2 0.34 -40.64 -31.48
CA ALA A 2 -0.10 -40.42 -30.09
C ALA A 2 0.70 -39.34 -29.32
N ALA A 3 2.03 -39.28 -29.49
CA ALA A 3 2.87 -38.31 -28.79
C ALA A 3 2.62 -36.85 -29.20
N THR A 4 2.22 -36.62 -30.46
CA THR A 4 1.91 -35.29 -30.96
C THR A 4 0.61 -34.78 -30.36
N VAL A 5 -0.42 -35.62 -30.30
CA VAL A 5 -1.72 -35.31 -29.67
C VAL A 5 -1.55 -34.99 -28.18
N LEU A 6 -0.69 -35.73 -27.47
CA LEU A 6 -0.43 -35.49 -26.05
C LEU A 6 0.26 -34.14 -25.81
N LYS A 7 1.22 -33.76 -26.66
CA LYS A 7 1.87 -32.44 -26.59
C LYS A 7 0.89 -31.30 -26.88
N THR A 8 0.03 -31.46 -27.89
CA THR A 8 -0.98 -30.44 -28.23
C THR A 8 -2.01 -30.28 -27.11
N LEU A 9 -2.40 -31.38 -26.46
CA LEU A 9 -3.31 -31.36 -25.31
C LEU A 9 -2.70 -30.65 -24.10
N PHE A 10 -1.43 -30.91 -23.80
CA PHE A 10 -0.70 -30.20 -22.72
C PHE A 10 -0.58 -28.70 -23.01
N LEU A 11 -0.32 -28.33 -24.27
CA LEU A 11 -0.26 -26.92 -24.67
C LEU A 11 -1.63 -26.23 -24.50
N PHE A 12 -2.71 -26.90 -24.90
CA PHE A 12 -4.08 -26.41 -24.72
C PHE A 12 -4.46 -26.28 -23.25
N LEU A 13 -4.07 -27.26 -22.41
CA LEU A 13 -4.28 -27.19 -20.97
C LEU A 13 -3.51 -26.03 -20.33
N MET A 14 -2.29 -25.75 -20.77
CA MET A 14 -1.51 -24.61 -20.29
C MET A 14 -2.06 -23.24 -20.77
N LEU A 15 -2.66 -23.18 -21.96
CA LEU A 15 -3.31 -21.97 -22.50
C LEU A 15 -4.69 -21.71 -21.88
N LEU A 16 -5.40 -22.77 -21.45
CA LEU A 16 -6.71 -22.70 -20.80
C LEU A 16 -6.63 -22.63 -19.28
N SER A 17 -5.52 -23.06 -18.69
CA SER A 17 -5.19 -22.69 -17.32
C SER A 17 -4.89 -21.20 -17.31
N THR A 18 -5.88 -20.40 -16.95
CA THR A 18 -5.66 -19.03 -16.50
C THR A 18 -4.58 -19.09 -15.43
N VAL A 19 -3.35 -18.70 -15.78
CA VAL A 19 -2.36 -18.35 -14.78
C VAL A 19 -3.03 -17.22 -14.02
N LYS A 20 -3.37 -17.47 -12.75
CA LYS A 20 -3.65 -16.37 -11.82
C LYS A 20 -2.35 -15.63 -11.64
N SER A 21 -2.05 -14.73 -12.58
CA SER A 21 -1.17 -13.62 -12.30
C SER A 21 -1.90 -12.82 -11.23
N ASN A 22 -1.35 -12.76 -10.02
CA ASN A 22 -1.93 -11.96 -8.94
C ASN A 22 -1.78 -10.45 -9.19
N TRP A 23 -1.25 -10.05 -10.34
CA TRP A 23 -0.99 -8.66 -10.69
C TRP A 23 -1.37 -8.43 -12.14
N ASP A 24 -2.58 -7.91 -12.33
CA ASP A 24 -2.88 -6.99 -13.42
C ASP A 24 -3.48 -5.76 -12.74
N GLY A 25 -2.88 -4.58 -13.00
CA GLY A 25 -3.21 -3.31 -12.35
C GLY A 25 -4.67 -2.85 -12.48
N ASP A 26 -5.48 -3.58 -13.24
CA ASP A 26 -6.90 -3.31 -13.48
C ASP A 26 -7.85 -4.41 -12.93
N ASN A 27 -7.35 -5.53 -12.40
CA ASN A 27 -8.17 -6.72 -12.08
C ASN A 27 -7.77 -7.47 -10.80
N SER A 28 -7.10 -6.81 -9.86
CA SER A 28 -6.89 -7.38 -8.53
C SER A 28 -8.20 -7.36 -7.76
N ASP A 29 -8.83 -8.52 -7.57
CA ASP A 29 -10.02 -8.68 -6.73
C ASP A 29 -9.67 -8.29 -5.28
N PRO A 30 -10.19 -7.16 -4.76
CA PRO A 30 -9.86 -6.68 -3.42
C PRO A 30 -10.29 -7.65 -2.32
N THR A 31 -11.20 -8.59 -2.62
CA THR A 31 -11.69 -9.59 -1.66
C THR A 31 -10.70 -10.73 -1.41
N LEU A 32 -9.69 -10.90 -2.27
CA LEU A 32 -8.64 -11.91 -2.10
C LEU A 32 -7.42 -11.39 -1.34
N ALA A 33 -7.29 -10.07 -1.22
CA ALA A 33 -6.28 -9.46 -0.38
C ALA A 33 -6.86 -9.36 1.03
N ASN A 34 -6.26 -10.06 2.01
CA ASN A 34 -6.58 -9.88 3.43
C ASN A 34 -6.05 -8.51 3.90
N LEU A 35 -6.54 -7.41 3.31
CA LEU A 35 -6.16 -6.06 3.66
C LEU A 35 -6.97 -5.65 4.87
N GLY A 36 -6.32 -5.60 6.04
CA GLY A 36 -6.94 -4.99 7.21
C GLY A 36 -7.20 -3.50 6.93
N PHE A 37 -8.36 -3.00 7.32
CA PHE A 37 -8.69 -1.58 7.21
C PHE A 37 -8.54 -0.90 8.57
N TYR A 38 -7.75 0.16 8.63
CA TYR A 38 -7.42 0.89 9.85
C TYR A 38 -7.64 2.39 9.67
N VAL A 39 -8.10 3.04 10.73
CA VAL A 39 -8.34 4.48 10.77
C VAL A 39 -7.39 5.11 11.76
N HIS A 40 -6.62 6.10 11.30
CA HIS A 40 -5.60 6.77 12.10
C HIS A 40 -5.90 8.27 12.18
N ASN A 41 -6.24 8.71 13.39
CA ASN A 41 -6.32 10.14 13.69
C ASN A 41 -4.91 10.71 13.85
N MET A 42 -4.63 11.79 13.12
CA MET A 42 -3.36 12.49 13.16
C MET A 42 -3.35 13.51 14.29
N THR A 43 -2.19 13.68 14.92
CA THR A 43 -1.96 14.70 15.94
C THR A 43 -1.39 15.95 15.28
N CYS A 44 -2.10 17.07 15.35
CA CYS A 44 -1.68 18.35 14.78
C CYS A 44 -0.93 19.23 15.78
N LYS A 45 0.06 19.99 15.31
CA LYS A 45 0.68 21.09 16.08
C LYS A 45 -0.28 22.28 16.18
N ASP A 46 -0.02 23.19 17.13
CA ASP A 46 -0.91 24.29 17.57
C ASP A 46 -1.45 25.21 16.45
N ASP A 47 -0.81 25.22 15.29
CA ASP A 47 -1.22 25.99 14.11
C ASP A 47 -2.04 25.17 13.09
N THR A 48 -2.27 23.88 13.35
CA THR A 48 -2.90 22.89 12.44
C THR A 48 -2.24 22.80 11.06
N THR A 49 -1.03 23.35 10.93
CA THR A 49 -0.32 23.40 9.66
C THR A 49 0.34 22.07 9.37
N ILE A 50 0.80 21.38 10.41
CA ILE A 50 1.48 20.08 10.32
C ILE A 50 0.82 19.11 11.29
N CYS A 51 0.35 17.98 10.75
CA CYS A 51 -0.25 16.89 11.50
C CYS A 51 0.54 15.60 11.26
N GLN A 52 0.70 14.78 12.29
CA GLN A 52 1.52 13.58 12.21
C GLN A 52 0.89 12.37 12.89
N HIS A 53 1.19 11.19 12.38
CA HIS A 53 0.94 9.90 13.00
C HIS A 53 2.24 9.11 13.03
N CYS A 54 2.56 8.53 14.18
CA CYS A 54 3.73 7.68 14.37
C CYS A 54 3.29 6.29 14.83
N ALA A 55 3.86 5.25 14.23
CA ALA A 55 3.59 3.86 14.58
C ALA A 55 4.88 3.05 14.65
N HIS A 56 4.93 2.10 15.59
CA HIS A 56 5.93 1.05 15.61
C HIS A 56 5.38 -0.17 14.89
N LEU A 57 6.17 -0.72 13.99
CA LEU A 57 5.83 -1.89 13.20
C LEU A 57 6.91 -2.95 13.40
N ASP A 58 6.50 -4.22 13.35
CA ASP A 58 7.43 -5.34 13.30
C ASP A 58 7.19 -6.06 11.96
N LEU A 59 8.17 -5.97 11.05
CA LEU A 59 8.13 -6.66 9.76
C LEU A 59 9.29 -7.64 9.70
N VAL A 60 8.96 -8.92 9.53
CA VAL A 60 9.94 -10.02 9.41
C VAL A 60 10.90 -10.06 10.63
N GLY A 61 10.42 -9.74 11.83
CA GLY A 61 11.21 -9.74 13.07
C GLY A 61 12.14 -8.55 13.23
N ARG A 62 11.95 -7.49 12.42
CA ARG A 62 12.69 -6.23 12.52
C ARG A 62 11.74 -5.10 12.92
N PRO A 63 12.15 -4.27 13.90
CA PRO A 63 11.37 -3.10 14.28
C PRO A 63 11.54 -1.99 13.24
N PHE A 64 10.42 -1.34 12.90
CA PHE A 64 10.37 -0.16 12.06
C PHE A 64 9.61 0.95 12.76
N ILE A 65 10.02 2.19 12.47
CA ILE A 65 9.24 3.38 12.81
C ILE A 65 8.62 3.90 11.52
N LEU A 66 7.29 3.99 11.51
CA LEU A 66 6.51 4.65 10.48
C LEU A 66 6.12 6.04 11.01
N THR A 67 6.44 7.08 10.25
CA THR A 67 5.92 8.44 10.48
C THR A 67 5.20 8.93 9.24
N THR A 68 3.92 9.24 9.39
CA THR A 68 3.10 9.87 8.38
C THR A 68 2.88 11.32 8.77
N GLU A 69 3.20 12.25 7.89
CA GLU A 69 3.00 13.69 8.11
C GLU A 69 2.14 14.27 7.00
N TYR A 70 1.22 15.15 7.38
CA TYR A 70 0.35 15.90 6.50
C TYR A 70 0.50 17.39 6.80
N THR A 71 0.78 18.17 5.77
CA THR A 71 0.86 19.63 5.82
C THR A 71 -0.32 20.22 5.03
N SER A 72 -1.02 21.21 5.59
CA SER A 72 -2.22 21.81 4.97
C SER A 72 -1.94 22.99 4.02
N GLY A 73 -0.69 23.46 3.90
CA GLY A 73 -0.32 24.54 2.99
C GLY A 73 1.19 24.81 2.91
N PRO A 74 1.87 24.51 1.78
CA PRO A 74 1.38 23.73 0.63
C PRO A 74 0.99 22.31 1.05
N TYR A 75 0.02 21.70 0.36
CA TYR A 75 -0.45 20.37 0.71
C TYR A 75 0.67 19.38 0.48
N LYS A 76 1.08 18.71 1.55
CA LYS A 76 2.17 17.74 1.50
C LYS A 76 1.81 16.55 2.34
N PHE A 77 1.91 15.37 1.75
CA PHE A 77 1.87 14.11 2.46
C PHE A 77 3.28 13.52 2.44
N LYS A 78 3.81 13.21 3.61
CA LYS A 78 5.09 12.53 3.79
C LYS A 78 4.82 11.19 4.43
N TYR A 79 5.37 10.14 3.83
CA TYR A 79 5.40 8.81 4.37
C TYR A 79 6.86 8.42 4.62
N TYR A 80 7.23 8.30 5.89
CA TYR A 80 8.59 8.02 6.34
C TYR A 80 8.66 6.66 7.02
N PHE A 81 9.67 5.89 6.66
CA PHE A 81 9.93 4.57 7.21
C PHE A 81 11.40 4.48 7.59
N GLU A 82 11.72 3.91 8.75
CA GLU A 82 13.11 3.65 9.15
C GLU A 82 13.23 2.34 9.94
N ASP A 83 14.37 1.66 9.79
CA ASP A 83 14.74 0.46 10.56
C ASP A 83 16.01 0.66 11.41
N GLY A 84 16.51 1.90 11.47
CA GLY A 84 17.76 2.27 12.13
C GLY A 84 19.02 2.02 11.29
N MET A 85 18.91 1.40 10.12
CA MET A 85 19.99 1.25 9.14
C MET A 85 19.70 1.99 7.84
N GLN A 86 18.44 1.98 7.40
CA GLN A 86 17.97 2.60 6.18
C GLN A 86 16.72 3.44 6.47
N ASP A 87 16.62 4.52 5.69
CA ASP A 87 15.54 5.51 5.78
C ASP A 87 14.86 5.60 4.41
N TRP A 88 13.56 5.36 4.38
CA TRP A 88 12.72 5.55 3.20
C TRP A 88 11.85 6.79 3.40
N ASN A 89 11.93 7.70 2.45
CA ASN A 89 11.24 8.98 2.52
C ASN A 89 10.45 9.23 1.24
N ILE A 90 9.15 9.07 1.32
CA ILE A 90 8.23 9.27 0.20
C ILE A 90 7.46 10.57 0.46
N TYR A 91 7.41 11.42 -0.55
CA TYR A 91 6.75 12.71 -0.46
C TYR A 91 5.82 12.90 -1.65
N PHE A 92 4.62 13.35 -1.33
CA PHE A 92 3.65 13.79 -2.29
C PHE A 92 3.26 15.22 -1.95
N ALA A 93 3.17 16.08 -2.96
CA ALA A 93 2.80 17.48 -2.76
C ALA A 93 1.82 17.93 -3.85
N GLN A 94 0.84 18.72 -3.43
CA GLN A 94 -0.17 19.32 -4.31
C GLN A 94 -0.37 20.79 -3.96
N GLU A 95 -0.73 21.57 -4.96
CA GLU A 95 -1.14 22.96 -4.77
C GLU A 95 -2.62 23.07 -4.33
N ASP A 96 -3.46 22.14 -4.78
CA ASP A 96 -4.91 22.14 -4.56
C ASP A 96 -5.39 20.80 -4.00
N GLN A 97 -5.93 20.81 -2.77
CA GLN A 97 -6.44 19.61 -2.08
C GLN A 97 -7.69 19.02 -2.74
N SER A 98 -8.44 19.81 -3.51
CA SER A 98 -9.64 19.34 -4.19
C SER A 98 -9.32 18.49 -5.43
N GLN A 99 -8.07 18.51 -5.90
CA GLN A 99 -7.65 17.67 -7.01
C GLN A 99 -7.44 16.24 -6.54
N GLU A 100 -8.21 15.34 -7.14
CA GLU A 100 -8.06 13.90 -6.94
C GLU A 100 -6.67 13.45 -7.39
N TYR A 101 -6.05 12.56 -6.60
CA TYR A 101 -4.81 11.88 -6.95
C TYR A 101 -4.84 10.44 -6.46
N ARG A 102 -4.09 9.63 -7.20
CA ARG A 102 -3.64 8.31 -6.79
C ARG A 102 -2.23 8.11 -7.31
N TRP A 103 -1.30 7.91 -6.40
CA TRP A 103 0.08 7.60 -6.71
C TRP A 103 0.40 6.22 -6.17
N CYS A 104 0.94 5.34 -7.02
CA CYS A 104 1.31 3.99 -6.64
C CYS A 104 2.75 3.71 -7.08
N GLU A 105 3.53 3.09 -6.21
CA GLU A 105 4.90 2.66 -6.50
C GLU A 105 5.14 1.25 -5.95
N ASP A 106 5.82 0.43 -6.75
CA ASP A 106 6.36 -0.85 -6.29
C ASP A 106 7.76 -0.61 -5.70
N ILE A 107 7.88 -0.80 -4.40
CA ILE A 107 9.14 -0.75 -3.67
C ILE A 107 9.69 -2.18 -3.60
N TYR A 108 10.89 -2.35 -4.15
CA TYR A 108 11.62 -3.62 -4.10
C TYR A 108 12.77 -3.48 -3.13
N ASP A 109 12.78 -4.31 -2.08
CA ASP A 109 13.90 -4.34 -1.15
C ASP A 109 14.29 -5.78 -0.75
N ILE A 110 15.55 -5.93 -0.37
CA ILE A 110 16.13 -7.15 0.16
C ILE A 110 16.32 -6.92 1.66
N LEU A 111 15.34 -7.34 2.46
CA LEU A 111 15.39 -7.20 3.92
C LEU A 111 16.42 -8.15 4.56
N ASP A 112 16.67 -9.31 3.93
CA ASP A 112 17.71 -10.27 4.33
C ASP A 112 18.13 -11.14 3.12
N ILE A 113 19.25 -11.89 3.26
CA ILE A 113 19.90 -12.73 2.23
C ILE A 113 18.93 -13.67 1.49
N SER A 114 17.80 -14.03 2.10
CA SER A 114 16.78 -14.92 1.54
C SER A 114 15.39 -14.30 1.34
N THR A 115 15.18 -13.03 1.73
CA THR A 115 13.84 -12.41 1.74
C THR A 115 13.84 -11.17 0.85
N THR A 116 13.41 -11.35 -0.40
CA THR A 116 12.98 -10.25 -1.25
C THR A 116 11.55 -9.90 -0.89
N VAL A 117 11.31 -8.65 -0.51
CA VAL A 117 9.95 -8.14 -0.32
C VAL A 117 9.66 -7.18 -1.47
N ARG A 118 8.55 -7.45 -2.16
CA ARG A 118 7.89 -6.45 -3.00
C ARG A 118 6.78 -5.85 -2.17
N VAL A 119 6.81 -4.54 -1.99
CA VAL A 119 5.73 -3.76 -1.40
C VAL A 119 5.12 -2.88 -2.47
N ALA A 120 3.85 -3.05 -2.81
CA ALA A 120 3.15 -2.03 -3.57
C ALA A 120 2.57 -1.02 -2.59
N LEU A 121 2.91 0.26 -2.73
CA LEU A 121 2.39 1.35 -1.91
C LEU A 121 1.57 2.28 -2.79
N CYS A 122 0.31 2.51 -2.42
CA CYS A 122 -0.54 3.52 -3.02
C CYS A 122 -0.93 4.58 -1.99
N VAL A 123 -0.91 5.85 -2.41
CA VAL A 123 -1.40 7.00 -1.65
C VAL A 123 -2.42 7.73 -2.52
N GLU A 124 -3.61 7.96 -1.97
CA GLU A 124 -4.71 8.62 -2.68
C GLU A 124 -5.54 9.52 -1.75
N ASN A 125 -6.23 10.51 -2.31
CA ASN A 125 -7.22 11.34 -1.60
C ASN A 125 -8.66 11.12 -2.10
N THR A 126 -8.90 10.02 -2.81
CA THR A 126 -10.25 9.61 -3.18
C THR A 126 -10.77 8.62 -2.14
N PHE A 127 -12.01 8.83 -1.70
CA PHE A 127 -12.63 8.03 -0.63
C PHE A 127 -13.99 7.46 -1.05
N SER A 128 -14.36 7.57 -2.34
CA SER A 128 -15.64 7.09 -2.88
C SER A 128 -15.80 5.58 -2.78
N ASP A 129 -14.69 4.87 -2.79
CA ASP A 129 -14.65 3.41 -2.90
C ASP A 129 -14.58 2.74 -1.52
N ILE A 130 -14.57 3.54 -0.44
CA ILE A 130 -14.55 3.08 0.94
C ILE A 130 -15.69 3.68 1.76
N SER A 131 -16.12 2.96 2.79
CA SER A 131 -17.03 3.52 3.79
C SER A 131 -16.22 4.28 4.83
N VAL A 132 -16.16 5.61 4.71
CA VAL A 132 -15.50 6.48 5.70
C VAL A 132 -16.27 6.40 7.03
N PRO A 133 -15.66 5.94 8.12
CA PRO A 133 -16.34 5.80 9.40
C PRO A 133 -16.50 7.14 10.13
N ASP A 134 -17.53 7.25 10.97
CA ASP A 134 -17.90 8.48 11.68
C ASP A 134 -16.78 9.07 12.57
N ASN A 135 -15.81 8.24 12.98
CA ASN A 135 -14.65 8.68 13.76
C ASN A 135 -13.54 9.34 12.90
N CYS A 136 -13.78 9.53 11.60
CA CYS A 136 -12.89 10.20 10.64
C CYS A 136 -13.60 11.42 10.02
N PRO A 137 -13.72 12.56 10.72
CA PRO A 137 -14.51 13.68 10.23
C PRO A 137 -13.89 14.39 9.02
N LYS A 138 -12.56 14.33 8.88
CA LYS A 138 -11.83 14.94 7.77
C LYS A 138 -10.74 13.99 7.24
N PRO A 139 -11.08 13.09 6.30
CA PRO A 139 -10.09 12.21 5.67
C PRO A 139 -9.13 13.04 4.82
N VAL A 140 -7.83 12.69 4.86
CA VAL A 140 -6.78 13.42 4.11
C VAL A 140 -5.97 12.53 3.17
N ALA A 141 -5.80 11.26 3.51
CA ALA A 141 -5.12 10.30 2.66
C ALA A 141 -5.56 8.88 2.99
N LEU A 142 -5.75 8.07 1.97
CA LEU A 142 -5.82 6.62 2.07
C LEU A 142 -4.49 6.06 1.60
N VAL A 143 -3.82 5.31 2.47
CA VAL A 143 -2.57 4.62 2.15
C VAL A 143 -2.86 3.14 2.11
N SER A 144 -2.68 2.52 0.95
CA SER A 144 -2.79 1.08 0.80
C SER A 144 -1.39 0.52 0.59
N TYR A 145 -1.06 -0.55 1.29
CA TYR A 145 0.10 -1.34 0.94
C TYR A 145 -0.23 -2.83 0.91
N ASP A 146 0.38 -3.54 -0.01
CA ASP A 146 0.47 -4.99 0.03
C ASP A 146 1.93 -5.43 -0.02
N TYR A 147 2.20 -6.60 0.52
CA TYR A 147 3.49 -7.23 0.55
C TYR A 147 3.37 -8.69 0.11
N HIS A 148 4.33 -9.12 -0.70
CA HIS A 148 4.43 -10.49 -1.18
C HIS A 148 5.66 -11.16 -0.58
N PRO A 149 5.51 -11.98 0.47
CA PRO A 149 6.56 -12.87 0.93
C PRO A 149 6.75 -14.03 -0.06
N SER A 150 7.84 -14.76 0.11
CA SER A 150 8.17 -15.95 -0.68
C SER A 150 7.19 -17.12 -0.49
N ASP A 151 6.28 -17.05 0.47
CA ASP A 151 5.22 -18.05 0.69
C ASP A 151 4.05 -17.96 -0.31
N GLY A 152 4.07 -16.95 -1.19
CA GLY A 152 3.09 -16.75 -2.25
C GLY A 152 1.76 -16.16 -1.77
N GLN A 153 1.62 -15.79 -0.49
CA GLN A 153 0.44 -15.11 0.01
C GLN A 153 0.54 -13.60 -0.20
N VAL A 154 -0.57 -12.97 -0.61
CA VAL A 154 -0.66 -11.51 -0.59
C VAL A 154 -1.19 -11.10 0.77
N ARG A 155 -0.49 -10.19 1.43
CA ARG A 155 -0.86 -9.62 2.71
C ARG A 155 -0.75 -8.11 2.59
N GLY A 156 -1.51 -7.36 3.37
CA GLY A 156 -1.43 -5.91 3.28
C GLY A 156 -2.43 -5.24 4.19
N GLN A 157 -2.49 -3.91 4.10
CA GLN A 157 -3.39 -3.08 4.89
C GLN A 157 -3.78 -1.83 4.12
N GLN A 158 -4.93 -1.28 4.49
CA GLN A 158 -5.39 0.04 4.10
C GLN A 158 -5.48 0.90 5.34
N MET A 159 -4.90 2.10 5.28
CA MET A 159 -4.80 3.04 6.38
C MET A 159 -5.43 4.36 5.94
N LEU A 160 -6.57 4.71 6.55
CA LEU A 160 -7.22 5.99 6.35
C LEU A 160 -6.71 6.99 7.39
N TYR A 161 -6.03 8.04 6.95
CA TYR A 161 -5.54 9.12 7.80
C TYR A 161 -6.56 10.25 7.87
N CYS A 162 -6.84 10.69 9.09
CA CYS A 162 -7.92 11.63 9.40
C CYS A 162 -7.41 12.78 10.25
N LEU A 163 -7.93 13.98 10.00
CA LEU A 163 -7.79 15.12 10.90
C LEU A 163 -9.01 15.18 11.84
N SER A 164 -8.77 15.63 13.07
CA SER A 164 -9.81 15.91 14.07
C SER A 164 -10.38 17.33 13.95
#